data_AF-A0A380YYW6-F1
#
_entry.id   AF-A0A380YYW6-F1
#
_cell.length_a   1.000
_cell.length_b   1.000
_cell.length_c   1.000
_cell.angle_alpha   90.00
_cell.angle_beta   90.00
_cell.angle_gamma   90.00
#
_symmetry.space_group_name_H-M   'P 1'
#
loop_
_entity.id
_entity.type
_entity.pdbx_description
1 polymer ?
#
loop_
_entity_poly.entity_id
_entity_poly.type
_entity_poly.pdbx_seq_one_letter_code
_entity_poly.pdbx_strand_id
1 'polypeptide(L)'
;MTEETFETLLVQANMAKNTVAAYLYAVKEYNKRHKELNKRNLLIYKTYLIETYKPKTVNLRIQAINKYLEYMGKQKLRLKSVKVQQRSYLENVITNADYIFLKKKLKKEDNLTWYFVVRFLAATGARVSELIQLKVEHIYLGYYDIYAKGGKIRRIYIPKLLKEETIVWLEEHKRTSGYLFLNRYGERITTRGISQQLKNYANKYGMNEKVIYPHSFRHRFAKNFLEKFNDISLLADLMGHESIETTRIYLRRSSSEQQAIIDKVITW
;
A
#
# COMPACT_ATOMS: atom_id res chain seq x y z
N MET A 1 28.73 -17.60 -16.62
CA MET A 1 28.18 -16.69 -15.58
C MET A 1 26.68 -16.78 -15.64
N THR A 2 26.07 -17.42 -14.65
CA THR A 2 24.67 -17.87 -14.65
C THR A 2 23.76 -16.89 -13.90
N GLU A 3 22.44 -17.01 -14.06
CA GLU A 3 21.46 -16.17 -13.36
C GLU A 3 21.56 -16.31 -11.81
N GLU A 4 22.07 -17.44 -11.32
CA GLU A 4 22.30 -17.73 -9.89
C GLU A 4 23.31 -16.78 -9.22
N THR A 5 24.32 -16.32 -9.96
CA THR A 5 25.31 -15.38 -9.40
C THR A 5 24.77 -13.95 -9.31
N PHE A 6 23.77 -13.59 -10.14
CA PHE A 6 23.10 -12.29 -10.04
C PHE A 6 22.10 -12.25 -8.88
N GLU A 7 21.30 -13.30 -8.67
CA GLU A 7 20.40 -13.40 -7.52
C GLU A 7 21.15 -13.24 -6.19
N THR A 8 22.26 -13.97 -6.04
CA THR A 8 23.10 -13.92 -4.84
C THR A 8 23.57 -12.50 -4.53
N LEU A 9 24.00 -11.75 -5.55
CA LEU A 9 24.42 -10.36 -5.39
C LEU A 9 23.27 -9.46 -4.93
N LEU A 10 22.07 -9.63 -5.51
CA LEU A 10 20.89 -8.85 -5.10
C LEU A 10 20.50 -9.10 -3.64
N VAL A 11 20.61 -10.36 -3.19
CA VAL A 11 20.35 -10.74 -1.81
C VAL A 11 21.41 -10.17 -0.87
N GLN A 12 22.70 -10.29 -1.22
CA GLN A 12 23.81 -9.69 -0.46
C GLN A 12 23.70 -8.16 -0.37
N ALA A 13 23.14 -7.52 -1.40
CA ALA A 13 22.82 -6.10 -1.39
C ALA A 13 21.58 -5.74 -0.53
N ASN A 14 21.06 -6.68 0.27
CA ASN A 14 19.91 -6.49 1.18
C ASN A 14 18.64 -5.98 0.49
N MET A 15 18.44 -6.35 -0.78
CA MET A 15 17.21 -6.02 -1.50
C MET A 15 16.02 -6.84 -0.98
N ALA A 16 14.84 -6.23 -1.01
CA ALA A 16 13.61 -6.93 -0.61
C ALA A 16 13.33 -8.12 -1.53
N LYS A 17 12.83 -9.23 -0.99
CA LYS A 17 12.52 -10.46 -1.76
C LYS A 17 11.69 -10.20 -3.02
N ASN A 18 10.67 -9.36 -2.92
CA ASN A 18 9.83 -9.00 -4.07
C ASN A 18 10.59 -8.19 -5.14
N THR A 19 11.54 -7.35 -4.73
CA THR A 19 12.41 -6.62 -5.65
C THR A 19 13.36 -7.57 -6.38
N VAL A 20 13.97 -8.51 -5.65
CA VAL A 20 14.82 -9.56 -6.23
C VAL A 20 14.04 -10.34 -7.29
N ALA A 21 12.86 -10.86 -6.94
CA ALA A 21 12.01 -11.61 -7.87
C ALA A 21 11.63 -10.80 -9.12
N ALA A 22 11.27 -9.53 -8.96
CA ALA A 22 10.95 -8.65 -10.09
C ALA A 22 12.18 -8.39 -10.98
N TYR A 23 13.37 -8.29 -10.40
CA TYR A 23 14.61 -8.06 -11.13
C TYR A 23 15.02 -9.30 -11.93
N LEU A 24 14.99 -10.47 -11.30
CA LEU A 24 15.26 -11.75 -11.96
C LEU A 24 14.29 -12.00 -13.11
N TYR A 25 12.99 -11.72 -12.91
CA TYR A 25 12.00 -11.82 -13.97
C TYR A 25 12.38 -10.96 -15.19
N ALA A 26 12.75 -9.70 -14.97
CA ALA A 26 13.09 -8.78 -16.06
C ALA A 26 14.34 -9.25 -16.83
N VAL A 27 15.35 -9.74 -16.12
CA VAL A 27 16.58 -10.27 -16.73
C VAL A 27 16.29 -11.53 -17.54
N LYS A 28 15.54 -12.48 -16.96
CA LYS A 28 15.15 -13.72 -17.64
C LYS A 28 14.33 -13.46 -18.90
N GLU A 29 13.41 -12.50 -18.84
CA GLU A 29 12.61 -12.09 -20.00
C GLU A 29 13.48 -11.44 -21.09
N TYR A 30 14.44 -10.59 -20.71
CA TYR A 30 15.40 -10.03 -21.65
C TYR A 30 16.23 -11.12 -22.33
N ASN A 31 16.82 -12.04 -21.55
CA ASN A 31 17.65 -13.13 -22.04
C ASN A 31 16.88 -14.08 -22.98
N LYS A 32 15.58 -14.26 -22.76
CA LYS A 32 14.71 -15.05 -23.67
C LYS A 32 14.56 -14.39 -25.05
N ARG A 33 14.62 -13.06 -25.12
CA ARG A 33 14.39 -12.28 -26.35
C ARG A 33 15.69 -11.93 -27.08
N HIS A 34 16.76 -11.71 -26.33
CA HIS A 34 18.02 -11.23 -26.86
C HIS A 34 19.17 -12.04 -26.29
N LYS A 35 20.01 -12.59 -27.18
CA LYS A 35 21.19 -13.38 -26.78
C LYS A 35 22.36 -12.52 -26.30
N GLU A 36 22.40 -11.25 -26.70
CA GLU A 36 23.53 -10.35 -26.42
C GLU A 36 23.11 -9.05 -25.75
N LEU A 37 23.90 -8.66 -24.74
CA LEU A 37 23.83 -7.36 -24.07
C LEU A 37 24.58 -6.30 -24.88
N ASN A 38 23.88 -5.68 -25.84
CA ASN A 38 24.34 -4.56 -26.64
C ASN A 38 23.29 -3.43 -26.70
N LYS A 39 23.72 -2.23 -27.11
CA LYS A 39 22.87 -1.01 -27.09
C LYS A 39 21.60 -1.17 -27.95
N ARG A 40 21.71 -1.80 -29.12
CA ARG A 40 20.58 -2.03 -30.03
C ARG A 40 19.51 -2.90 -29.38
N ASN A 41 19.90 -4.06 -28.84
CA ASN A 41 18.98 -5.00 -28.18
C ASN A 41 18.32 -4.38 -26.94
N LEU A 42 19.08 -3.61 -26.16
CA LEU A 42 18.54 -2.91 -24.98
C LEU A 42 17.48 -1.86 -25.36
N LEU A 43 17.66 -1.14 -26.47
CA LEU A 43 16.67 -0.19 -26.97
C LEU A 43 15.42 -0.90 -27.51
N ILE A 44 15.58 -1.98 -28.26
CA ILE A 44 14.45 -2.80 -28.75
C ILE A 44 13.63 -3.33 -27.57
N TYR A 45 14.30 -3.89 -26.55
CA TYR A 45 13.63 -4.37 -25.35
C TYR A 45 12.91 -3.24 -24.62
N LYS A 46 13.52 -2.05 -24.51
CA LYS A 46 12.85 -0.88 -23.93
C LYS A 46 11.59 -0.50 -24.70
N THR A 47 11.61 -0.49 -26.03
CA THR A 47 10.42 -0.22 -26.86
C THR A 47 9.33 -1.24 -26.60
N TYR A 48 9.68 -2.53 -26.61
CA TYR A 48 8.76 -3.61 -26.26
C TYR A 48 8.11 -3.41 -24.88
N LEU A 49 8.91 -3.03 -23.88
CA LEU A 49 8.39 -2.75 -22.54
C LEU A 49 7.37 -1.61 -22.53
N ILE A 50 7.66 -0.51 -23.25
CA ILE A 50 6.78 0.66 -23.35
C ILE A 50 5.44 0.31 -23.99
N GLU A 51 5.46 -0.52 -25.04
CA GLU A 51 4.25 -0.94 -25.76
C GLU A 51 3.41 -1.93 -24.94
N THR A 52 4.05 -2.75 -24.11
CA THR A 52 3.39 -3.86 -23.41
C THR A 52 2.91 -3.48 -22.00
N TYR A 53 3.63 -2.59 -21.30
CA TYR A 53 3.44 -2.38 -19.87
C TYR A 53 3.22 -0.92 -19.49
N LYS A 54 2.53 -0.73 -18.35
CA LYS A 54 2.38 0.61 -17.75
C LYS A 54 3.75 1.20 -17.40
N PRO A 55 3.94 2.54 -17.52
CA PRO A 55 5.25 3.17 -17.34
C PRO A 55 5.97 2.87 -16.02
N LYS A 56 5.23 2.67 -14.92
CA LYS A 56 5.83 2.25 -13.63
C LYS A 56 6.50 0.88 -13.71
N THR A 57 5.84 -0.09 -14.34
CA THR A 57 6.39 -1.43 -14.57
C THR A 57 7.58 -1.37 -15.52
N VAL A 58 7.50 -0.55 -16.58
CA VAL A 58 8.62 -0.31 -17.49
C VAL A 58 9.84 0.20 -16.74
N ASN A 59 9.67 1.22 -15.90
CA ASN A 59 10.76 1.78 -15.11
C ASN A 59 11.36 0.79 -14.10
N LEU A 60 10.53 -0.06 -13.47
CA LEU A 60 11.02 -1.13 -12.60
C LEU A 60 11.90 -2.12 -13.37
N ARG A 61 11.47 -2.55 -14.56
CA ARG A 61 12.24 -3.47 -15.40
C ARG A 61 13.50 -2.82 -15.97
N ILE A 62 13.45 -1.53 -16.34
CA ILE A 62 14.65 -0.76 -16.71
C ILE A 62 15.66 -0.70 -15.55
N GLN A 63 15.20 -0.49 -14.32
CA GLN A 63 16.07 -0.51 -13.15
C GLN A 63 16.71 -1.89 -12.95
N ALA A 64 15.94 -2.96 -13.09
CA ALA A 64 16.45 -4.33 -13.04
C ALA A 64 17.56 -4.57 -14.07
N ILE A 65 17.32 -4.22 -15.34
CA ILE A 65 18.31 -4.35 -16.41
C ILE A 65 19.53 -3.48 -16.14
N ASN A 66 19.36 -2.25 -15.64
CA ASN A 66 20.49 -1.39 -15.29
C ASN A 66 21.35 -1.99 -14.16
N LYS A 67 20.72 -2.64 -13.16
CA LYS A 67 21.44 -3.34 -12.10
C LYS A 67 22.17 -4.58 -12.62
N TYR A 68 21.56 -5.29 -13.56
CA TYR A 68 22.20 -6.41 -14.26
C TYR A 68 23.39 -5.96 -15.13
N LEU A 69 23.27 -4.84 -15.84
CA LEU A 69 24.37 -4.26 -16.60
C LEU A 69 25.54 -3.84 -15.70
N GLU A 70 25.25 -3.32 -14.51
CA GLU A 70 26.27 -3.00 -13.50
C GLU A 70 27.01 -4.25 -13.03
N TYR A 71 26.28 -5.34 -12.77
CA TYR A 71 26.85 -6.63 -12.44
C TYR A 71 27.74 -7.20 -13.57
N MET A 72 27.32 -7.03 -14.82
CA MET A 72 28.07 -7.49 -16.00
C MET A 72 29.23 -6.54 -16.39
N GLY A 73 29.51 -5.49 -15.62
CA GLY A 73 30.57 -4.51 -15.93
C GLY A 73 30.27 -3.61 -17.14
N LYS A 74 29.00 -3.48 -17.55
CA LYS A 74 28.55 -2.74 -18.73
C LYS A 74 27.76 -1.47 -18.38
N GLN A 75 28.17 -0.70 -17.36
CA GLN A 75 27.41 0.48 -16.89
C GLN A 75 27.19 1.54 -17.99
N LYS A 76 28.07 1.61 -18.99
CA LYS A 76 27.95 2.54 -20.14
C LYS A 76 26.69 2.28 -21.00
N LEU A 77 26.08 1.10 -20.90
CA LEU A 77 24.87 0.72 -21.65
C LEU A 77 23.56 1.00 -20.90
N ARG A 78 23.59 1.69 -19.76
CA ARG A 78 22.40 1.94 -18.94
C ARG A 78 21.28 2.65 -19.72
N LEU A 79 20.07 2.17 -19.52
CA LEU A 79 18.85 2.70 -20.09
C LEU A 79 18.29 3.83 -19.22
N LYS A 80 17.89 4.93 -19.87
CA LYS A 80 17.14 6.02 -19.21
C LYS A 80 15.71 5.57 -18.90
N SER A 81 15.22 5.90 -17.71
CA SER A 81 13.82 5.73 -17.34
C SER A 81 12.89 6.54 -18.25
N VAL A 82 11.66 6.05 -18.41
CA VAL A 82 10.57 6.75 -19.07
C VAL A 82 9.99 7.77 -18.11
N LYS A 83 9.76 9.01 -18.58
CA LYS A 83 9.12 10.05 -17.77
C LYS A 83 7.68 9.62 -17.47
N VAL A 84 7.32 9.63 -16.19
CA VAL A 84 5.96 9.34 -15.74
C VAL A 84 5.42 10.60 -15.09
N GLN A 85 4.40 11.20 -15.69
CA GLN A 85 3.68 12.29 -15.04
C GLN A 85 2.94 11.70 -13.83
N GLN A 86 3.20 12.25 -12.65
CA GLN A 86 2.44 11.87 -11.47
C GLN A 86 1.03 12.43 -11.62
N ARG A 87 0.02 11.56 -11.55
CA ARG A 87 -1.38 12.01 -11.54
C ARG A 87 -1.60 12.92 -10.34
N SER A 88 -2.34 14.01 -10.56
CA SER A 88 -2.68 15.03 -9.57
C SER A 88 -3.87 14.64 -8.69
N TYR A 89 -4.35 13.40 -8.71
CA TYR A 89 -5.53 13.00 -7.93
C TYR A 89 -5.46 11.54 -7.49
N LEU A 90 -6.22 11.23 -6.44
CA LEU A 90 -6.43 9.87 -5.98
C LEU A 90 -7.61 9.26 -6.74
N GLU A 91 -7.37 8.14 -7.40
CA GLU A 91 -8.45 7.33 -7.95
C GLU A 91 -8.91 6.28 -6.94
N ASN A 92 -10.19 5.92 -7.02
CA ASN A 92 -10.77 4.79 -6.31
C ASN A 92 -10.68 4.85 -4.78
N VAL A 93 -10.90 6.03 -4.19
CA VAL A 93 -11.00 6.21 -2.73
C VAL A 93 -12.43 5.98 -2.27
N ILE A 94 -12.61 5.23 -1.19
CA ILE A 94 -13.92 4.92 -0.60
C ILE A 94 -14.56 6.18 0.00
N THR A 95 -15.80 6.43 -0.40
CA THR A 95 -16.59 7.58 0.08
C THR A 95 -17.08 7.35 1.51
N ASN A 96 -17.51 8.41 2.22
CA ASN A 96 -18.00 8.26 3.59
C ASN A 96 -19.27 7.44 3.67
N ALA A 97 -20.17 7.67 2.74
CA ALA A 97 -21.36 6.85 2.57
C ALA A 97 -21.00 5.37 2.39
N ASP A 98 -20.11 5.04 1.46
CA ASP A 98 -19.72 3.64 1.19
C ASP A 98 -19.08 2.96 2.39
N TYR A 99 -18.16 3.64 3.08
CA TYR A 99 -17.53 3.12 4.29
C TYR A 99 -18.57 2.84 5.39
N ILE A 100 -19.46 3.79 5.65
CA ILE A 100 -20.52 3.65 6.65
C ILE A 100 -21.47 2.51 6.28
N PHE A 101 -21.86 2.43 5.01
CA PHE A 101 -22.74 1.40 4.47
C PHE A 101 -22.12 0.00 4.65
N LEU A 102 -20.89 -0.21 4.17
CA LEU A 102 -20.17 -1.47 4.30
C LEU A 102 -20.05 -1.90 5.76
N LYS A 103 -19.60 -0.98 6.62
CA LYS A 103 -19.47 -1.23 8.06
C LYS A 103 -20.80 -1.64 8.69
N LYS A 104 -21.89 -0.92 8.40
CA LYS A 104 -23.23 -1.23 8.95
C LYS A 104 -23.77 -2.58 8.46
N LYS A 105 -23.59 -2.90 7.17
CA LYS A 105 -24.00 -4.18 6.59
C LYS A 105 -23.26 -5.36 7.22
N LEU A 106 -21.94 -5.27 7.36
CA LEU A 106 -21.14 -6.31 8.02
C LEU A 106 -21.61 -6.56 9.46
N LYS A 107 -21.87 -5.49 10.23
CA LYS A 107 -22.38 -5.62 11.61
C LYS A 107 -23.79 -6.20 11.67
N LYS A 108 -24.69 -5.81 10.74
CA LYS A 108 -26.06 -6.32 10.68
C LYS A 108 -26.11 -7.83 10.35
N GLU A 109 -25.18 -8.32 9.55
CA GLU A 109 -25.08 -9.74 9.17
C GLU A 109 -24.16 -10.54 10.12
N ASP A 110 -23.86 -10.01 11.30
CA ASP A 110 -23.00 -10.64 12.31
C ASP A 110 -21.59 -11.04 11.82
N ASN A 111 -21.09 -10.36 10.77
CA ASN A 111 -19.74 -10.56 10.25
C ASN A 111 -18.73 -9.71 11.04
N LEU A 112 -18.66 -9.90 12.36
CA LEU A 112 -17.92 -9.02 13.28
C LEU A 112 -16.42 -8.96 12.97
N THR A 113 -15.79 -10.07 12.61
CA THR A 113 -14.38 -10.10 12.20
C THR A 113 -14.11 -9.09 11.08
N TRP A 114 -14.95 -9.07 10.04
CA TRP A 114 -14.77 -8.18 8.89
C TRP A 114 -15.23 -6.75 9.17
N TYR A 115 -16.21 -6.58 10.05
CA TYR A 115 -16.54 -5.27 10.62
C TYR A 115 -15.30 -4.63 11.26
N PHE A 116 -14.58 -5.36 12.11
CA PHE A 116 -13.34 -4.86 12.71
C PHE A 116 -12.22 -4.68 11.69
N VAL A 117 -12.01 -5.59 10.72
CA VAL A 117 -11.03 -5.39 9.64
C VAL A 117 -11.25 -4.04 8.94
N VAL A 118 -12.49 -3.76 8.52
CA VAL A 118 -12.84 -2.50 7.84
C VAL A 118 -12.63 -1.29 8.74
N ARG A 119 -12.98 -1.38 10.02
CA ARG A 119 -12.76 -0.29 10.98
C ARG A 119 -11.30 0.00 11.22
N PHE A 120 -10.47 -1.02 11.46
CA PHE A 120 -9.04 -0.81 11.68
C PHE A 120 -8.37 -0.23 10.43
N LEU A 121 -8.71 -0.71 9.23
CA LEU A 121 -8.21 -0.15 7.98
C LEU A 121 -8.52 1.36 7.83
N ALA A 122 -9.72 1.78 8.21
CA ALA A 122 -10.18 3.16 8.06
C ALA A 122 -9.78 4.09 9.22
N ALA A 123 -9.53 3.56 10.42
CA ALA A 123 -9.35 4.35 11.63
C ALA A 123 -7.88 4.47 12.10
N THR A 124 -6.99 3.58 11.65
CA THR A 124 -5.59 3.56 12.11
C THR A 124 -4.59 4.06 11.08
N GLY A 125 -5.02 4.19 9.82
CA GLY A 125 -4.12 4.50 8.71
C GLY A 125 -3.10 3.40 8.42
N ALA A 126 -3.16 2.23 9.04
CA ALA A 126 -2.20 1.13 8.84
C ALA A 126 -2.17 0.65 7.38
N ARG A 127 -0.99 0.19 6.92
CA ARG A 127 -0.91 -0.64 5.69
C ARG A 127 -1.50 -2.01 6.00
N VAL A 128 -2.05 -2.68 5.00
CA VAL A 128 -2.60 -4.04 5.18
C VAL A 128 -1.56 -5.03 5.69
N SER A 129 -0.30 -4.89 5.28
CA SER A 129 0.81 -5.72 5.75
C SER A 129 1.13 -5.52 7.24
N GLU A 130 0.80 -4.35 7.79
CA GLU A 130 0.98 -4.00 9.19
C GLU A 130 -0.24 -4.42 10.01
N LEU A 131 -1.44 -4.23 9.44
CA LEU A 131 -2.71 -4.65 10.04
C LEU A 131 -2.71 -6.14 10.38
N ILE A 132 -2.24 -7.00 9.47
CA ILE A 132 -2.21 -8.44 9.72
C ILE A 132 -1.24 -8.85 10.84
N GLN A 133 -0.33 -7.96 11.26
CA GLN A 133 0.58 -8.20 12.39
C GLN A 133 0.00 -7.75 13.73
N LEU A 134 -1.14 -7.05 13.75
CA LEU A 134 -1.79 -6.71 15.00
C LEU A 134 -2.16 -7.97 15.77
N LYS A 135 -2.01 -7.87 17.08
CA LYS A 135 -2.30 -8.93 18.02
C LYS A 135 -3.21 -8.38 19.11
N VAL A 136 -3.86 -9.28 19.84
CA VAL A 136 -4.77 -8.94 20.94
C VAL A 136 -4.08 -8.07 22.00
N GLU A 137 -2.81 -8.32 22.29
CA GLU A 137 -2.04 -7.56 23.28
C GLU A 137 -1.90 -6.08 22.88
N HIS A 138 -1.77 -5.79 21.58
CA HIS A 138 -1.74 -4.42 21.06
C HIS A 138 -3.07 -3.68 21.27
N ILE A 139 -4.20 -4.39 21.27
CA ILE A 139 -5.51 -3.79 21.56
C ILE A 139 -5.56 -3.32 23.01
N TYR A 140 -5.12 -4.15 23.95
CA TYR A 140 -5.05 -3.79 25.36
C TYR A 140 -4.07 -2.65 25.61
N LEU A 141 -2.93 -2.61 24.93
CA LEU A 141 -1.98 -1.48 24.98
C LEU A 141 -2.54 -0.20 24.34
N GLY A 142 -3.39 -0.33 23.31
CA GLY A 142 -3.94 0.79 22.54
C GLY A 142 -3.03 1.30 21.42
N TYR A 143 -1.93 0.62 21.15
CA TYR A 143 -1.02 0.96 20.05
C TYR A 143 -0.20 -0.25 19.60
N TYR A 144 0.42 -0.12 18.42
CA TYR A 144 1.35 -1.10 17.85
C TYR A 144 2.56 -0.39 17.24
N ASP A 145 3.76 -0.69 17.77
CA ASP A 145 5.01 -0.11 17.29
C ASP A 145 5.61 -0.92 16.15
N ILE A 146 5.96 -0.22 15.08
CA ILE A 146 6.58 -0.78 13.87
C ILE A 146 8.02 -0.31 13.82
N TYR A 147 8.92 -1.27 13.75
CA TYR A 147 10.35 -1.06 13.59
C TYR A 147 10.70 -1.02 12.10
N ALA A 148 11.19 0.13 11.64
CA ALA A 148 11.67 0.33 10.28
C ALA A 148 13.20 0.16 10.19
N LYS A 149 13.72 0.05 8.96
CA LYS A 149 15.17 0.03 8.71
C LYS A 149 15.82 1.29 9.28
N GLY A 150 16.98 1.13 9.92
CA GLY A 150 17.73 2.24 10.53
C GLY A 150 17.25 2.65 11.93
N GLY A 151 16.57 1.75 12.66
CA GLY A 151 16.21 1.97 14.07
C GLY A 151 15.04 2.93 14.30
N LYS A 152 14.40 3.42 13.23
CA LYS A 152 13.23 4.30 13.35
C LYS A 152 12.00 3.51 13.81
N ILE A 153 11.33 4.01 14.83
CA ILE A 153 10.08 3.44 15.34
C ILE A 153 8.93 4.31 14.87
N ARG A 154 7.87 3.68 14.35
CA ARG A 154 6.59 4.33 14.09
C ARG A 154 5.48 3.64 14.84
N ARG A 155 4.71 4.42 15.59
CA ARG A 155 3.54 3.93 16.33
C ARG A 155 2.27 4.02 15.50
N ILE A 156 1.51 2.92 15.44
CA ILE A 156 0.11 2.92 15.03
C ILE A 156 -0.74 3.07 16.29
N TYR A 157 -1.50 4.16 16.38
CA TYR A 157 -2.44 4.38 17.48
C TYR A 157 -3.79 3.71 17.16
N ILE A 158 -4.37 3.04 18.16
CA ILE A 158 -5.70 2.46 18.09
C ILE A 158 -6.65 3.42 18.81
N PRO A 159 -7.60 4.06 18.10
CA PRO A 159 -8.53 5.00 18.72
C PRO A 159 -9.30 4.37 19.88
N LYS A 160 -9.49 5.13 20.98
CA LYS A 160 -10.13 4.68 22.22
C LYS A 160 -11.43 3.90 21.98
N LEU A 161 -12.37 4.47 21.23
CA LEU A 161 -13.65 3.83 20.91
C LEU A 161 -13.51 2.54 20.08
N LEU A 162 -12.49 2.46 19.21
CA LEU A 162 -12.22 1.23 18.45
C LEU A 162 -11.64 0.16 19.38
N LYS A 163 -10.71 0.54 20.27
CA LYS A 163 -10.14 -0.35 21.28
C LYS A 163 -11.25 -0.93 22.17
N GLU A 164 -12.08 -0.09 22.76
CA GLU A 164 -13.16 -0.51 23.68
C GLU A 164 -14.11 -1.50 23.01
N GLU A 165 -14.61 -1.18 21.80
CA GLU A 165 -15.51 -2.08 21.08
C GLU A 165 -14.82 -3.40 20.66
N THR A 166 -13.52 -3.35 20.38
CA THR A 166 -12.73 -4.56 20.03
C THR A 166 -12.54 -5.45 21.26
N ILE A 167 -12.33 -4.88 22.45
CA ILE A 167 -12.17 -5.65 23.69
C ILE A 167 -13.45 -6.44 23.99
N VAL A 168 -14.62 -5.80 23.91
CA VAL A 168 -15.92 -6.49 24.09
C VAL A 168 -16.05 -7.67 23.14
N TRP A 169 -15.77 -7.46 21.85
CA TRP A 169 -15.80 -8.54 20.86
C TRP A 169 -14.84 -9.69 21.18
N LEU A 170 -13.64 -9.39 21.67
CA LEU A 170 -12.65 -10.40 22.04
C LEU A 170 -13.08 -11.20 23.27
N GLU A 171 -13.69 -10.55 24.26
CA GLU A 171 -14.21 -11.17 25.48
C GLU A 171 -15.37 -12.14 25.17
N GLU A 172 -16.32 -11.71 24.33
CA GLU A 172 -17.43 -12.56 23.84
C GLU A 172 -16.92 -13.83 23.14
N HIS A 173 -15.78 -13.73 22.45
CA HIS A 173 -15.16 -14.85 21.74
C HIS A 173 -14.09 -15.58 22.58
N LYS A 174 -13.92 -15.21 23.86
CA LYS A 174 -12.92 -15.77 24.79
C LYS A 174 -11.48 -15.75 24.24
N ARG A 175 -11.12 -14.69 23.51
CA ARG A 175 -9.80 -14.53 22.89
C ARG A 175 -8.92 -13.57 23.68
N THR A 176 -7.87 -14.08 24.30
CA THR A 176 -6.96 -13.29 25.15
C THR A 176 -5.60 -13.01 24.53
N SER A 177 -5.20 -13.71 23.46
CA SER A 177 -3.87 -13.59 22.86
C SER A 177 -3.84 -13.91 21.37
N GLY A 178 -2.70 -13.62 20.73
CA GLY A 178 -2.41 -14.00 19.35
C GLY A 178 -2.87 -12.96 18.31
N TYR A 179 -2.73 -13.30 17.02
CA TYR A 179 -3.04 -12.37 15.93
C TYR A 179 -4.52 -11.96 15.94
N LEU A 180 -4.79 -10.66 15.78
CA LEU A 180 -6.14 -10.12 15.86
C LEU A 180 -7.05 -10.69 14.79
N PHE A 181 -6.56 -10.76 13.55
CA PHE A 181 -7.30 -11.23 12.38
C PHE A 181 -6.77 -12.58 11.87
N LEU A 182 -7.64 -13.57 11.89
CA LEU A 182 -7.32 -14.94 11.52
C LEU A 182 -8.03 -15.32 10.21
N ASN A 183 -7.49 -16.32 9.52
CA ASN A 183 -8.15 -17.01 8.42
C ASN A 183 -9.12 -18.08 8.98
N ARG A 184 -9.83 -18.77 8.08
CA ARG A 184 -10.78 -19.86 8.46
C ARG A 184 -10.13 -21.06 9.16
N TYR A 185 -8.79 -21.17 9.10
CA TYR A 185 -8.00 -22.23 9.72
C TYR A 185 -7.40 -21.81 11.06
N GLY A 186 -7.72 -20.61 11.56
CA GLY A 186 -7.19 -20.09 12.82
C GLY A 186 -5.78 -19.50 12.72
N GLU A 187 -5.20 -19.41 11.52
CA GLU A 187 -3.88 -18.81 11.31
C GLU A 187 -3.98 -17.33 10.95
N ARG A 188 -2.87 -16.59 11.01
CA ARG A 188 -2.83 -15.18 10.60
C ARG A 188 -3.34 -14.99 9.16
N ILE A 189 -4.31 -14.10 8.96
CA ILE A 189 -4.82 -13.79 7.63
C ILE A 189 -3.74 -13.16 6.74
N THR A 190 -3.75 -13.49 5.46
CA THR A 190 -2.81 -12.91 4.49
C THR A 190 -3.34 -11.59 3.90
N THR A 191 -2.45 -10.74 3.41
CA THR A 191 -2.81 -9.49 2.70
C THR A 191 -3.69 -9.75 1.48
N ARG A 192 -3.41 -10.83 0.75
CA ARG A 192 -4.23 -11.31 -0.37
C ARG A 192 -5.60 -11.76 0.11
N GLY A 193 -5.68 -12.47 1.24
CA GLY A 193 -6.93 -12.90 1.86
C GLY A 193 -7.84 -11.73 2.18
N ILE A 194 -7.31 -10.68 2.85
CA ILE A 194 -8.05 -9.44 3.09
C ILE A 194 -8.52 -8.81 1.79
N SER A 195 -7.63 -8.65 0.82
CA SER A 195 -7.96 -7.97 -0.44
C SER A 195 -9.05 -8.71 -1.23
N GLN A 196 -9.02 -10.05 -1.23
CA GLN A 196 -10.02 -10.86 -1.91
C GLN A 196 -11.37 -10.81 -1.22
N GLN A 197 -11.40 -10.93 0.11
CA GLN A 197 -12.66 -10.92 0.85
C GLN A 197 -13.34 -9.56 0.82
N LEU A 198 -12.57 -8.46 0.86
CA LEU A 198 -13.12 -7.12 0.63
C LEU A 198 -13.81 -7.00 -0.74
N LYS A 199 -13.23 -7.56 -1.80
CA LYS A 199 -13.87 -7.61 -3.13
C LYS A 199 -15.13 -8.47 -3.11
N ASN A 200 -15.11 -9.62 -2.45
CA ASN A 200 -16.29 -10.48 -2.33
C ASN A 200 -17.45 -9.73 -1.64
N TYR A 201 -17.17 -8.97 -0.56
CA TYR A 201 -18.19 -8.13 0.08
C TYR A 201 -18.65 -6.98 -0.81
N ALA A 202 -17.74 -6.36 -1.56
CA ALA A 202 -18.12 -5.33 -2.52
C ALA A 202 -19.11 -5.87 -3.55
N ASN A 203 -18.81 -7.04 -4.15
CA ASN A 203 -19.69 -7.71 -5.08
C ASN A 203 -21.04 -8.07 -4.44
N LYS A 204 -21.00 -8.74 -3.27
CA LYS A 204 -22.20 -9.15 -2.51
C LYS A 204 -23.13 -7.97 -2.19
N TYR A 205 -22.57 -6.80 -1.89
CA TYR A 205 -23.35 -5.63 -1.50
C TYR A 205 -23.57 -4.62 -2.64
N GLY A 206 -23.24 -4.97 -3.89
CA GLY A 206 -23.44 -4.11 -5.05
C GLY A 206 -22.54 -2.85 -5.06
N MET A 207 -21.39 -2.91 -4.40
CA MET A 207 -20.43 -1.81 -4.31
C MET A 207 -19.32 -1.93 -5.37
N ASN A 208 -18.68 -0.81 -5.69
CA ASN A 208 -17.61 -0.78 -6.69
C ASN A 208 -16.33 -1.49 -6.20
N GLU A 209 -16.04 -2.67 -6.73
CA GLU A 209 -14.85 -3.46 -6.40
C GLU A 209 -13.52 -2.73 -6.60
N LYS A 210 -13.47 -1.74 -7.51
CA LYS A 210 -12.26 -0.94 -7.74
C LYS A 210 -11.92 -0.08 -6.54
N VAL A 211 -12.89 0.22 -5.68
CA VAL A 211 -12.79 1.14 -4.54
C VAL A 211 -12.66 0.39 -3.21
N ILE A 212 -13.17 -0.83 -3.12
CA ILE A 212 -13.17 -1.62 -1.88
C ILE A 212 -11.91 -2.49 -1.79
N TYR A 213 -10.79 -1.86 -1.44
CA TYR A 213 -9.50 -2.52 -1.22
C TYR A 213 -8.70 -1.80 -0.12
N PRO A 214 -7.72 -2.45 0.53
CA PRO A 214 -7.13 -1.93 1.77
C PRO A 214 -6.56 -0.51 1.71
N HIS A 215 -5.86 -0.16 0.64
CA HIS A 215 -5.27 1.19 0.51
C HIS A 215 -6.33 2.29 0.33
N SER A 216 -7.50 1.96 -0.20
CA SER A 216 -8.62 2.91 -0.30
C SER A 216 -9.09 3.38 1.08
N PHE A 217 -9.21 2.46 2.05
CA PHE A 217 -9.52 2.80 3.44
C PHE A 217 -8.40 3.61 4.11
N ARG A 218 -7.14 3.32 3.79
CA ARG A 218 -6.01 4.13 4.26
C ARG A 218 -6.03 5.55 3.68
N HIS A 219 -6.39 5.71 2.40
CA HIS A 219 -6.61 7.03 1.81
C HIS A 219 -7.76 7.76 2.49
N ARG A 220 -8.79 7.02 2.88
CA ARG A 220 -9.89 7.58 3.64
C ARG A 220 -9.47 8.07 5.02
N PHE A 221 -8.67 7.31 5.75
CA PHE A 221 -8.09 7.77 7.01
C PHE A 221 -7.40 9.13 6.83
N ALA A 222 -6.55 9.26 5.82
CA ALA A 222 -5.81 10.48 5.52
C ALA A 222 -6.73 11.67 5.20
N LYS A 223 -7.76 11.47 4.36
CA LYS A 223 -8.75 12.52 4.07
C LYS A 223 -9.49 12.97 5.33
N ASN A 224 -10.04 12.01 6.08
CA ASN A 224 -10.76 12.31 7.32
C ASN A 224 -9.88 13.03 8.35
N PHE A 225 -8.59 12.64 8.45
CA PHE A 225 -7.63 13.31 9.31
C PHE A 225 -7.46 14.77 8.90
N LEU A 226 -7.14 15.06 7.64
CA LEU A 226 -6.91 16.44 7.18
C LEU A 226 -8.17 17.31 7.21
N GLU A 227 -9.34 16.72 6.97
CA GLU A 227 -10.64 17.39 7.11
C GLU A 227 -10.92 17.83 8.55
N LYS A 228 -10.45 17.07 9.54
CA LYS A 228 -10.66 17.35 10.98
C LYS A 228 -9.50 18.08 11.63
N PHE A 229 -8.29 17.82 11.17
CA PHE A 229 -7.03 18.30 11.72
C PHE A 229 -6.05 18.48 10.57
N ASN A 230 -5.95 19.71 10.08
CA ASN A 230 -5.22 20.07 8.87
C ASN A 230 -3.69 20.14 9.07
N ASP A 231 -3.10 19.07 9.60
CA ASP A 231 -1.66 18.90 9.80
C ASP A 231 -1.11 17.78 8.91
N ILE A 232 -0.51 18.16 7.79
CA ILE A 232 0.08 17.22 6.84
C ILE A 232 1.34 16.55 7.38
N SER A 233 2.11 17.21 8.24
CA SER A 233 3.36 16.70 8.78
C SER A 233 3.07 15.57 9.75
N LEU A 234 2.17 15.80 10.71
CA LEU A 234 1.71 14.77 11.63
C LEU A 234 1.05 13.60 10.89
N LEU A 235 0.25 13.87 9.86
CA LEU A 235 -0.31 12.81 9.04
C LEU A 235 0.77 11.96 8.35
N ALA A 236 1.83 12.59 7.81
CA ALA A 236 2.93 11.88 7.18
C ALA A 236 3.63 10.93 8.16
N ASP A 237 3.84 11.39 9.40
CA ASP A 237 4.45 10.60 10.47
C ASP A 237 3.56 9.41 10.87
N LEU A 238 2.26 9.65 11.11
CA LEU A 238 1.29 8.61 11.44
C LEU A 238 1.20 7.55 10.32
N MET A 239 1.23 7.98 9.07
CA MET A 239 1.20 7.09 7.91
C MET A 239 2.56 6.42 7.65
N GLY A 240 3.66 6.92 8.19
CA GLY A 240 5.00 6.40 7.93
C GLY A 240 5.40 6.60 6.47
N HIS A 241 5.26 7.83 5.99
CA HIS A 241 5.77 8.24 4.68
C HIS A 241 7.18 8.81 4.84
N GLU A 242 8.13 8.34 4.05
CA GLU A 242 9.52 8.84 4.07
C GLU A 242 9.63 10.27 3.51
N SER A 243 8.62 10.73 2.78
CA SER A 243 8.56 12.08 2.20
C SER A 243 7.15 12.64 2.29
N ILE A 244 7.06 13.91 2.72
CA ILE A 244 5.82 14.70 2.75
C ILE A 244 5.16 14.77 1.37
N GLU A 245 5.93 14.68 0.28
CA GLU A 245 5.41 14.68 -1.09
C GLU A 245 4.42 13.51 -1.32
N THR A 246 4.64 12.38 -0.64
CA THR A 246 3.73 11.23 -0.68
C THR A 246 2.39 11.53 -0.01
N THR A 247 2.39 12.39 1.01
CA THR A 247 1.18 12.81 1.74
C THR A 247 0.46 13.95 1.02
N ARG A 248 1.17 14.78 0.23
CA ARG A 248 0.60 15.94 -0.48
C ARG A 248 -0.54 15.56 -1.41
N ILE A 249 -0.59 14.32 -1.91
CA ILE A 249 -1.69 13.81 -2.73
C ILE A 249 -3.07 13.93 -2.06
N TYR A 250 -3.13 13.97 -0.72
CA TYR A 250 -4.38 14.11 0.05
C TYR A 250 -4.86 15.55 0.19
N LEU A 251 -3.99 16.54 0.04
CA LEU A 251 -4.34 17.97 0.07
C LEU A 251 -4.88 18.49 -1.26
N ARG A 252 -4.87 17.66 -2.29
CA ARG A 252 -5.21 18.11 -3.63
C ARG A 252 -6.71 18.37 -3.71
N ARG A 253 -7.03 19.59 -4.12
CA ARG A 253 -8.37 20.15 -4.28
C ARG A 253 -8.60 20.47 -5.75
N SER A 254 -9.85 20.39 -6.20
CA SER A 254 -10.23 20.90 -7.53
C SER A 254 -10.09 22.42 -7.57
N SER A 255 -10.05 22.99 -8.79
CA SER A 255 -10.07 24.45 -8.97
C SER A 255 -11.29 25.09 -8.28
N SER A 256 -12.47 24.46 -8.40
CA SER A 256 -13.69 24.92 -7.75
C SER A 256 -13.62 24.88 -6.23
N GLU A 257 -13.03 23.83 -5.64
CA GLU A 257 -12.81 23.74 -4.19
C GLU A 257 -11.80 24.79 -3.71
N GLN A 258 -10.78 25.11 -4.52
CA GLN A 258 -9.83 26.17 -4.20
C GLN A 258 -10.52 27.54 -4.21
N GLN A 259 -11.28 27.86 -5.26
CA GLN A 259 -12.02 29.12 -5.36
C GLN A 259 -12.98 29.30 -4.18
N ALA A 260 -13.79 28.28 -3.87
CA ALA A 260 -14.74 28.35 -2.75
C ALA A 260 -14.04 28.58 -1.39
N ILE A 261 -12.81 28.09 -1.22
CA ILE A 261 -12.01 28.34 -0.02
C ILE A 261 -11.46 29.76 -0.03
N ILE A 262 -10.97 30.26 -1.17
CA ILE A 262 -10.53 31.65 -1.31
C ILE A 262 -11.68 32.61 -1.02
N ASP A 263 -12.86 32.40 -1.61
CA ASP A 263 -14.05 33.22 -1.39
C ASP A 263 -14.49 33.22 0.07
N LYS A 264 -14.27 32.10 0.78
CA LYS A 264 -14.59 31.99 2.21
C LYS A 264 -13.54 32.67 3.12
N VAL A 265 -12.28 32.70 2.70
CA VAL A 265 -11.16 33.18 3.53
C VAL A 265 -10.87 34.66 3.28
N ILE A 266 -11.00 35.12 2.03
CA ILE A 266 -10.78 36.50 1.62
C ILE A 266 -12.14 37.19 1.58
N THR A 267 -12.47 37.92 2.64
CA THR A 267 -13.77 38.60 2.80
C THR A 267 -13.63 40.12 2.82
N TRP A 268 -12.51 40.65 2.36
CA TRP A 268 -12.18 42.09 2.30
C TRP A 268 -11.91 42.54 0.87
#